data_AF-A0A4R6ZQH8-F1
#
_entry.id   AF-A0A4R6ZQH8-F1
#
_cell.length_a   1.000
_cell.length_b   1.000
_cell.length_c   1.000
_cell.angle_alpha   90.00
_cell.angle_beta   90.00
_cell.angle_gamma   90.00
#
_symmetry.space_group_name_H-M   'P 1'
#
loop_
_entity.id
_entity.type
_entity.pdbx_description
1 polymer ?
#
loop_
_entity_poly.entity_id
_entity_poly.type
_entity_poly.pdbx_seq_one_letter_code
_entity_poly.pdbx_strand_id
1 'polypeptide(L)'
;MPSFHFQKPLVLRKGNPIEVKNENEEIIGTIEKISSRISFQNNQPLYSYSIDETKQESATLTIEIGWLGEDGSSVVYHNIEPNFDISLKEIAGSDHSLHIRGLKEDHRIDIIQPEPKGFIKVLVDHTDTCHIIIDRSLSGSAVSIEYQENDYLPPAFFLLTSFIVRLIKEEF
;
A
#
# COMPACT_ATOMS: atom_id res chain seq x y z
N MET A 1 -17.61 -3.70 1.29
CA MET A 1 -16.29 -3.47 0.68
C MET A 1 -15.33 -4.41 1.37
N PRO A 2 -14.52 -5.18 0.63
CA PRO A 2 -13.46 -5.96 1.25
C PRO A 2 -12.57 -5.06 2.09
N SER A 3 -12.05 -5.58 3.20
CA SER A 3 -11.21 -4.79 4.08
C SER A 3 -10.05 -5.59 4.65
N PHE A 4 -8.93 -4.90 4.82
CA PHE A 4 -7.75 -5.50 5.44
C PHE A 4 -7.25 -4.65 6.59
N HIS A 5 -6.67 -5.31 7.59
CA HIS A 5 -6.07 -4.65 8.72
C HIS A 5 -4.78 -5.31 9.19
N PHE A 6 -3.94 -4.50 9.82
CA PHE A 6 -2.73 -4.96 10.49
C PHE A 6 -2.37 -4.05 11.65
N GLN A 7 -1.61 -4.60 12.59
CA GLN A 7 -1.02 -3.84 13.68
C GLN A 7 0.33 -3.28 13.23
N LYS A 8 0.41 -1.95 13.14
CA LYS A 8 1.66 -1.30 12.76
C LYS A 8 2.70 -1.43 13.89
N PRO A 9 3.90 -1.96 13.64
CA PRO A 9 4.96 -1.98 14.64
C PRO A 9 5.58 -0.60 14.82
N LEU A 10 6.11 -0.35 16.03
CA LEU A 10 6.91 0.84 16.35
C LEU A 10 8.24 0.87 15.57
N VAL A 11 8.82 -0.29 15.25
CA VAL A 11 10.03 -0.34 14.43
C VAL A 11 9.92 -1.52 13.49
N LEU A 12 10.09 -1.26 12.19
CA LEU A 12 10.17 -2.32 11.20
C LEU A 12 11.55 -2.97 11.21
N ARG A 13 11.65 -4.17 11.78
CA ARG A 13 12.88 -4.94 11.93
C ARG A 13 12.95 -6.08 10.91
N LYS A 14 14.15 -6.36 10.40
CA LYS A 14 14.40 -7.55 9.58
C LYS A 14 14.08 -8.80 10.39
N GLY A 15 13.34 -9.74 9.79
CA GLY A 15 12.96 -11.00 10.44
C GLY A 15 11.81 -10.91 11.43
N ASN A 16 11.04 -9.81 11.44
CA ASN A 16 9.80 -9.70 12.21
C ASN A 16 8.64 -9.32 11.27
N PRO A 17 8.01 -10.30 10.60
CA PRO A 17 6.91 -10.06 9.68
C PRO A 17 5.69 -9.46 10.39
N ILE A 18 4.99 -8.55 9.72
CA ILE A 18 3.71 -8.01 10.18
C ILE A 18 2.59 -8.82 9.54
N GLU A 19 1.74 -9.46 10.34
CA GLU A 19 0.57 -10.18 9.84
C GLU A 19 -0.51 -9.20 9.34
N VAL A 20 -1.03 -9.47 8.16
CA VAL A 20 -2.20 -8.80 7.57
C VAL A 20 -3.38 -9.74 7.64
N LYS A 21 -4.51 -9.19 8.07
CA LYS A 21 -5.76 -9.91 8.25
C LYS A 21 -6.86 -9.34 7.39
N ASN A 22 -7.82 -10.19 7.01
CA ASN A 22 -9.07 -9.76 6.37
C ASN A 22 -10.16 -9.45 7.41
N GLU A 23 -11.34 -9.06 6.96
CA GLU A 23 -12.52 -8.79 7.80
C GLU A 23 -12.95 -9.95 8.70
N ASN A 24 -12.53 -11.18 8.40
CA ASN A 24 -12.84 -12.39 9.17
C ASN A 24 -11.74 -12.79 10.16
N GLU A 25 -10.74 -11.92 10.39
CA GLU A 25 -9.56 -12.18 11.23
C GLU A 25 -8.61 -13.28 10.73
N GLU A 26 -8.75 -13.71 9.47
CA GLU A 26 -7.88 -14.71 8.84
C GLU A 26 -6.58 -14.05 8.36
N ILE A 27 -5.44 -14.70 8.59
CA ILE A 27 -4.13 -14.20 8.13
C ILE A 27 -4.00 -14.44 6.63
N ILE A 28 -4.04 -13.35 5.87
CA ILE A 28 -3.99 -13.36 4.40
C ILE A 28 -2.62 -13.02 3.84
N GLY A 29 -1.68 -12.57 4.67
CA GLY A 29 -0.32 -12.26 4.26
C GLY A 29 0.55 -11.65 5.35
N THR A 30 1.78 -11.31 4.97
CA THR A 30 2.79 -10.69 5.81
C THR A 30 3.49 -9.53 5.10
N ILE A 31 3.84 -8.48 5.84
CA ILE A 31 4.80 -7.47 5.39
C ILE A 31 6.15 -7.75 6.04
N GLU A 32 7.19 -7.86 5.22
CA GLU A 32 8.55 -8.20 5.65
C GLU A 32 9.57 -7.15 5.21
N LYS A 33 10.43 -6.72 6.13
CA LYS A 33 11.63 -5.95 5.77
C LYS A 33 12.77 -6.90 5.44
N ILE A 34 13.24 -6.82 4.20
CA ILE A 34 14.43 -7.50 3.70
C ILE A 34 15.51 -6.43 3.45
N SER A 35 16.79 -6.81 3.42
CA SER A 35 17.96 -5.90 3.51
C SER A 35 17.80 -4.54 2.79
N SER A 36 17.30 -4.51 1.55
CA SER A 36 17.12 -3.29 0.74
C SER A 36 15.67 -3.01 0.32
N ARG A 37 14.67 -3.74 0.84
CA ARG A 37 13.28 -3.62 0.40
C ARG A 37 12.28 -4.01 1.48
N ILE A 38 11.05 -3.53 1.36
CA ILE A 38 9.90 -4.05 2.12
C ILE A 38 9.08 -4.86 1.13
N SER A 39 8.81 -6.13 1.42
CA SER A 39 7.97 -7.02 0.61
C SER A 39 6.64 -7.23 1.30
N PHE A 40 5.56 -7.34 0.54
CA PHE A 40 4.35 -8.01 0.99
C PHE A 40 4.36 -9.43 0.43
N GLN A 41 3.93 -10.40 1.22
CA GLN A 41 3.76 -11.79 0.80
C GLN A 41 2.36 -12.20 1.23
N ASN A 42 1.52 -12.60 0.29
CA ASN A 42 0.22 -13.15 0.64
C ASN A 42 0.34 -14.65 0.95
N ASN A 43 -0.43 -15.11 1.94
CA ASN A 43 -0.55 -16.55 2.24
C ASN A 43 -1.63 -17.21 1.37
N GLN A 44 -2.53 -16.40 0.83
CA GLN A 44 -3.61 -16.78 -0.06
C GLN A 44 -3.78 -15.69 -1.13
N PRO A 45 -4.22 -16.02 -2.35
CA PRO A 45 -4.52 -15.01 -3.37
C PRO A 45 -5.57 -14.05 -2.86
N LEU A 46 -5.32 -12.76 -3.01
CA LEU A 46 -6.24 -11.71 -2.56
C LEU A 46 -7.30 -11.38 -3.61
N TYR A 47 -7.17 -11.89 -4.83
CA TYR A 47 -8.15 -11.72 -5.91
C TYR A 47 -9.49 -12.39 -5.58
N SER A 48 -10.52 -11.56 -5.39
CA SER A 48 -11.89 -11.94 -5.69
C SER A 48 -12.03 -12.06 -7.20
N TYR A 49 -12.75 -13.07 -7.67
CA TYR A 49 -12.93 -13.50 -9.07
C TYR A 49 -12.00 -14.63 -9.54
N SER A 50 -12.67 -15.78 -9.67
CA SER A 50 -12.19 -17.07 -10.11
C SER A 50 -11.89 -17.07 -11.61
N ILE A 51 -10.65 -16.83 -12.01
CA ILE A 51 -10.10 -17.35 -13.27
C ILE A 51 -8.59 -17.60 -13.08
N ASP A 52 -8.21 -18.52 -12.19
CA ASP A 52 -6.98 -19.32 -12.36
C ASP A 52 -6.79 -20.33 -11.23
N GLU A 53 -6.27 -21.50 -11.56
CA GLU A 53 -6.01 -22.60 -10.62
C GLU A 53 -4.76 -22.37 -9.76
N THR A 54 -3.88 -21.43 -10.14
CA THR A 54 -2.61 -21.18 -9.46
C THR A 54 -2.73 -20.21 -8.30
N LYS A 55 -3.70 -19.29 -8.34
CA LYS A 55 -4.19 -18.55 -7.16
C LYS A 55 -3.02 -18.04 -6.28
N GLN A 56 -1.99 -17.47 -6.90
CA GLN A 56 -0.81 -16.98 -6.20
C GLN A 56 -0.46 -15.59 -6.72
N GLU A 57 -0.86 -14.57 -5.96
CA GLU A 57 -0.48 -13.18 -6.24
C GLU A 57 0.75 -12.81 -5.43
N SER A 58 1.94 -13.10 -5.93
CA SER A 58 3.15 -12.64 -5.25
C SER A 58 3.53 -11.24 -5.77
N ALA A 59 3.18 -10.20 -5.02
CA ALA A 59 3.65 -8.84 -5.32
C ALA A 59 4.97 -8.58 -4.59
N THR A 60 6.04 -8.30 -5.34
CA THR A 60 7.30 -7.86 -4.71
C THR A 60 7.35 -6.34 -4.70
N LEU A 61 7.15 -5.74 -3.53
CA LEU A 61 7.43 -4.32 -3.36
C LEU A 61 8.95 -4.11 -3.26
N THR A 62 9.48 -3.20 -4.08
CA THR A 62 10.84 -2.68 -3.92
C THR A 62 10.74 -1.22 -3.51
N ILE A 63 11.21 -0.94 -2.29
CA ILE A 63 11.28 0.42 -1.80
C ILE A 63 12.69 0.94 -2.03
N GLU A 64 12.83 1.81 -3.03
CA GLU A 64 14.03 2.58 -3.27
C GLU A 64 13.79 4.03 -2.84
N ILE A 65 14.08 4.34 -1.58
CA ILE A 65 14.12 5.73 -1.13
C ILE A 65 15.38 6.39 -1.70
N GLY A 66 15.30 6.83 -2.95
CA GLY A 66 16.28 7.72 -3.54
C GLY A 66 15.99 9.15 -3.11
N TRP A 67 16.85 9.75 -2.28
CA TRP A 67 16.88 11.20 -2.11
C TRP A 67 17.59 11.79 -3.33
N LEU A 68 16.87 11.97 -4.43
CA LEU A 68 17.36 12.71 -5.58
C LEU A 68 17.30 14.21 -5.25
N GLY A 69 18.15 14.68 -4.34
CA GLY A 69 18.10 16.06 -3.86
C GLY A 69 16.83 16.38 -3.07
N GLU A 70 16.24 17.57 -3.27
CA GLU A 70 15.02 18.05 -2.58
C GLU A 70 13.73 17.31 -2.99
N ASP A 71 13.78 16.39 -3.96
CA ASP A 71 12.62 15.90 -4.70
C ASP A 71 12.11 14.49 -4.28
N GLY A 72 11.79 14.33 -2.99
CA GLY A 72 10.90 13.27 -2.49
C GLY A 72 11.37 11.81 -2.65
N SER A 73 10.55 10.88 -2.17
CA SER A 73 10.80 9.43 -2.25
C SER A 73 10.15 8.78 -3.48
N SER A 74 10.82 7.79 -4.07
CA SER A 74 10.23 6.88 -5.06
C SER A 74 9.86 5.54 -4.41
N VAL A 75 8.77 4.93 -4.85
CA VAL A 75 8.44 3.54 -4.51
C VAL A 75 8.00 2.78 -5.75
N VAL A 76 8.55 1.58 -5.97
CA VAL A 76 8.23 0.74 -7.12
C VAL A 76 7.47 -0.51 -6.68
N TYR A 77 6.24 -0.64 -7.18
CA TYR A 77 5.42 -1.83 -7.03
C TYR A 77 5.67 -2.78 -8.20
N HIS A 78 6.18 -3.99 -7.95
CA HIS A 78 6.31 -5.04 -8.97
C HIS A 78 5.28 -6.14 -8.71
N ASN A 79 4.42 -6.39 -9.68
CA ASN A 79 3.56 -7.57 -9.65
C ASN A 79 4.23 -8.72 -10.41
N ILE A 80 4.08 -9.97 -9.93
CA ILE A 80 4.65 -11.12 -10.64
C ILE A 80 3.83 -11.40 -11.90
N GLU A 81 2.49 -11.43 -11.80
CA GLU A 81 1.59 -11.60 -12.94
C GLU A 81 0.26 -10.83 -12.72
N PRO A 82 -0.22 -10.03 -13.69
CA PRO A 82 0.54 -9.57 -14.86
C PRO A 82 1.77 -8.77 -14.41
N ASN A 83 2.91 -8.98 -15.09
CA ASN A 83 4.17 -8.32 -14.74
C ASN A 83 4.10 -6.84 -15.12
N PHE A 84 3.90 -5.98 -14.12
CA PHE A 84 3.88 -4.53 -14.31
C PHE A 84 4.53 -3.82 -13.13
N ASP A 85 5.05 -2.64 -13.45
CA ASP A 85 5.74 -1.77 -12.50
C ASP A 85 4.97 -0.45 -12.36
N ILE A 86 4.75 -0.01 -11.12
CA ILE A 86 4.22 1.33 -10.84
C ILE A 86 5.24 2.07 -9.99
N SER A 87 5.73 3.21 -10.49
CA SER A 87 6.52 4.15 -9.71
C SER A 87 5.62 5.22 -9.10
N LEU A 88 5.69 5.35 -7.78
CA LEU A 88 4.98 6.35 -7.00
C LEU A 88 5.97 7.44 -6.58
N LYS A 89 5.62 8.71 -6.82
CA LYS A 89 6.43 9.88 -6.44
C LYS A 89 5.60 10.86 -5.62
N GLU A 90 6.16 11.35 -4.53
CA GLU A 90 5.57 12.43 -3.75
C GLU A 90 5.60 13.76 -4.52
N ILE A 91 4.47 14.48 -4.51
CA ILE A 91 4.28 15.77 -5.16
C ILE A 91 4.51 16.87 -4.12
N ALA A 92 5.66 17.53 -4.21
CA ALA A 92 5.97 18.69 -3.38
C ALA A 92 4.99 19.86 -3.66
N GLY A 93 4.69 20.65 -2.63
CA GLY A 93 3.86 21.85 -2.75
C GLY A 93 2.38 21.57 -3.07
N SER A 94 1.91 20.34 -2.85
CA SER A 94 0.48 20.02 -2.93
C SER A 94 -0.29 20.71 -1.81
N ASP A 95 -1.55 21.10 -2.08
CA ASP A 95 -2.49 21.59 -1.06
C ASP A 95 -2.94 20.47 -0.11
N HIS A 96 -2.63 19.22 -0.44
CA HIS A 96 -2.88 18.08 0.42
C HIS A 96 -1.75 17.87 1.42
N SER A 97 -2.10 17.37 2.60
CA SER A 97 -1.12 16.97 3.62
C SER A 97 -0.25 15.78 3.21
N LEU A 98 -0.69 15.04 2.20
CA LEU A 98 0.10 14.08 1.46
C LEU A 98 -0.43 14.04 0.03
N HIS A 99 0.46 14.03 -0.94
CA HIS A 99 0.10 13.75 -2.32
C HIS A 99 1.19 12.94 -2.98
N ILE A 100 0.89 11.70 -3.32
CA ILE A 100 1.77 10.82 -4.10
C ILE A 100 1.06 10.54 -5.42
N ARG A 101 1.81 10.54 -6.51
CA ARG A 101 1.29 10.23 -7.85
C ARG A 101 2.05 9.07 -8.47
N GLY A 102 1.34 8.20 -9.16
CA GLY A 102 1.89 7.20 -10.06
C GLY A 102 1.12 7.12 -11.36
N LEU A 103 1.69 6.37 -12.30
CA LEU A 103 1.05 6.00 -13.56
C LEU A 103 1.15 4.50 -13.71
N LYS A 104 0.03 3.85 -14.04
CA LYS A 104 -0.02 2.47 -14.52
C LYS A 104 -0.63 2.50 -15.91
N GLU A 105 0.17 2.21 -16.93
CA GLU A 105 -0.27 2.34 -18.33
C GLU A 105 -0.83 3.76 -18.56
N ASP A 106 -2.10 3.88 -19.00
CA ASP A 106 -2.79 5.16 -19.20
C ASP A 106 -3.61 5.63 -17.99
N HIS A 107 -3.56 4.89 -16.87
CA HIS A 107 -4.31 5.20 -15.65
C HIS A 107 -3.48 6.00 -14.66
N ARG A 108 -4.03 7.15 -14.26
CA ARG A 108 -3.44 8.01 -13.24
C ARG A 108 -3.84 7.53 -11.86
N ILE A 109 -2.84 7.37 -10.99
CA ILE A 109 -3.04 7.01 -9.59
C ILE A 109 -2.63 8.19 -8.71
N ASP A 110 -3.53 8.66 -7.86
CA ASP A 110 -3.21 9.65 -6.82
C ASP A 110 -3.50 9.07 -5.43
N ILE A 111 -2.52 9.13 -4.54
CA ILE A 111 -2.69 8.83 -3.11
C ILE A 111 -2.69 10.17 -2.39
N ILE A 112 -3.84 10.58 -1.87
CA ILE A 112 -4.02 11.90 -1.27
C ILE A 112 -4.44 11.78 0.19
N GLN A 113 -3.91 12.65 1.03
CA GLN A 113 -4.47 12.90 2.34
C GLN A 113 -4.80 14.39 2.43
N PRO A 114 -6.08 14.78 2.35
CA PRO A 114 -6.46 16.19 2.34
C PRO A 114 -5.95 16.94 3.57
N GLU A 115 -6.07 16.33 4.76
CA GLU A 115 -5.71 16.92 6.05
C GLU A 115 -4.76 16.01 6.85
N PRO A 116 -3.91 16.53 7.76
CA PRO A 116 -2.83 15.73 8.37
C PRO A 116 -3.33 14.53 9.19
N LYS A 117 -4.55 14.63 9.72
CA LYS A 117 -5.23 13.58 10.51
C LYS A 117 -6.43 12.96 9.78
N GLY A 118 -6.64 13.33 8.53
CA GLY A 118 -7.70 12.77 7.70
C GLY A 118 -7.37 11.36 7.23
N PHE A 119 -8.37 10.69 6.67
CA PHE A 119 -8.16 9.43 5.96
C PHE A 119 -7.37 9.69 4.67
N ILE A 120 -6.61 8.69 4.25
CA ILE A 120 -5.89 8.71 2.98
C ILE A 120 -6.82 8.09 1.93
N LYS A 121 -6.90 8.71 0.76
CA LYS A 121 -7.64 8.20 -0.38
C LYS A 121 -6.68 7.75 -1.46
N VAL A 122 -7.03 6.68 -2.16
CA VAL A 122 -6.43 6.31 -3.44
C VAL A 122 -7.45 6.60 -4.53
N LEU A 123 -7.03 7.37 -5.52
CA LEU A 123 -7.83 7.70 -6.68
C LEU A 123 -7.21 7.04 -7.93
N VAL A 124 -8.05 6.42 -8.76
CA VAL A 124 -7.69 5.96 -10.12
C VAL A 124 -8.49 6.77 -11.12
N ASP A 125 -7.81 7.54 -11.98
CA ASP A 125 -8.44 8.50 -12.90
C ASP A 125 -9.48 9.39 -12.22
N HIS A 126 -9.11 9.90 -11.04
CA HIS A 126 -9.95 10.74 -10.17
C HIS A 126 -11.15 10.04 -9.53
N THR A 127 -11.32 8.74 -9.75
CA THR A 127 -12.34 7.92 -9.07
C THR A 127 -11.81 7.42 -7.74
N ASP A 128 -12.58 7.58 -6.67
CA ASP A 128 -12.21 7.14 -5.32
C ASP A 128 -12.33 5.62 -5.19
N THR A 129 -11.20 4.93 -5.05
CA THR A 129 -11.13 3.45 -5.06
C THR A 129 -10.75 2.85 -3.74
N CYS A 130 -10.09 3.60 -2.84
CA CYS A 130 -9.67 3.07 -1.55
C CYS A 130 -9.55 4.15 -0.49
N HIS A 131 -10.01 3.84 0.72
CA HIS A 131 -9.85 4.62 1.93
C HIS A 131 -8.96 3.87 2.91
N ILE A 132 -7.91 4.54 3.37
CA ILE A 132 -7.01 4.04 4.41
C ILE A 132 -7.26 4.88 5.66
N ILE A 133 -7.73 4.21 6.70
CA ILE A 133 -8.04 4.80 8.00
C ILE A 133 -6.97 4.34 8.98
N ILE A 134 -6.43 5.30 9.73
CA ILE A 134 -5.40 5.06 10.74
C ILE A 134 -6.00 5.40 12.10
N ASP A 135 -6.29 4.38 12.89
CA ASP A 135 -6.68 4.57 14.28
C ASP A 135 -5.41 4.60 15.16
N ARG A 136 -5.23 5.72 15.89
CA ARG A 136 -4.11 5.94 16.83
C ARG A 136 -4.55 5.86 18.29
N SER A 137 -5.78 5.43 18.57
CA SER A 137 -6.37 5.42 19.92
C SER A 137 -5.85 4.29 20.82
N LEU A 138 -5.37 3.19 20.23
CA LEU A 138 -4.78 2.06 20.93
C LEU A 138 -3.25 2.24 21.08
N SER A 139 -2.61 1.45 21.96
CA SER A 139 -1.16 1.43 22.19
C SER A 139 -0.30 0.98 20.99
N GLY A 140 -0.89 1.00 19.80
CA GLY A 140 -0.32 0.82 18.47
C GLY A 140 -1.24 1.50 17.44
N SER A 141 -0.77 1.69 16.22
CA SER A 141 -1.66 2.20 15.16
C SER A 141 -2.33 1.04 14.44
N ALA A 142 -3.65 0.93 14.56
CA ALA A 142 -4.42 0.04 13.71
C ALA A 142 -4.61 0.70 12.35
N VAL A 143 -4.35 -0.06 11.29
CA VAL A 143 -4.63 0.35 9.91
C VAL A 143 -5.85 -0.42 9.45
N SER A 144 -6.85 0.28 8.96
CA SER A 144 -7.95 -0.29 8.18
C SER A 144 -7.86 0.21 6.75
N ILE A 145 -8.08 -0.68 5.78
CA ILE A 145 -8.03 -0.38 4.36
C ILE A 145 -9.34 -0.89 3.77
N GLU A 146 -10.19 0.02 3.35
CA GLU A 146 -11.43 -0.27 2.64
C GLU A 146 -11.22 0.06 1.17
N TYR A 147 -11.54 -0.86 0.27
CA TYR A 147 -11.34 -0.62 -1.16
C TYR A 147 -12.48 -1.18 -1.99
N GLN A 148 -12.62 -0.63 -3.19
CA GLN A 148 -13.45 -1.17 -4.26
C GLN A 148 -12.53 -1.97 -5.18
N GLU A 149 -12.94 -3.18 -5.50
CA GLU A 149 -12.25 -3.98 -6.51
C GLU A 149 -12.15 -3.20 -7.81
N ASN A 150 -10.98 -3.28 -8.42
CA ASN A 150 -10.64 -2.48 -9.58
C ASN A 150 -9.82 -3.35 -10.54
N ASP A 151 -10.24 -3.40 -11.80
CA ASP A 151 -9.58 -4.23 -12.83
C ASP A 151 -8.12 -3.79 -13.10
N TYR A 152 -7.79 -2.54 -12.77
CA TYR A 152 -6.47 -1.97 -13.00
C TYR A 152 -5.50 -2.19 -11.84
N LEU A 153 -5.99 -2.34 -10.61
CA LEU A 153 -5.15 -2.40 -9.42
C LEU A 153 -5.48 -3.58 -8.53
N PRO A 154 -4.49 -4.44 -8.22
CA PRO A 154 -4.74 -5.59 -7.39
C PRO A 154 -4.88 -5.21 -5.91
N PRO A 155 -5.52 -6.03 -5.08
CA PRO A 155 -5.68 -5.77 -3.65
C PRO A 155 -4.37 -5.49 -2.90
N ALA A 156 -3.28 -6.15 -3.28
CA ALA A 156 -1.95 -5.90 -2.71
C ALA A 156 -1.50 -4.43 -2.89
N PHE A 157 -1.89 -3.76 -3.99
CA PHE A 157 -1.57 -2.35 -4.20
C PHE A 157 -2.13 -1.46 -3.09
N PHE A 158 -3.37 -1.69 -2.66
CA PHE A 158 -4.03 -0.89 -1.62
C PHE A 158 -3.41 -1.13 -0.24
N LEU A 159 -3.07 -2.39 0.07
CA LEU A 159 -2.27 -2.74 1.26
C LEU A 159 -0.96 -1.97 1.31
N LEU A 160 -0.22 -1.99 0.19
CA LEU A 160 1.10 -1.39 0.08
C LEU A 160 1.05 0.14 0.13
N THR A 161 0.01 0.74 -0.44
CA THR A 161 -0.21 2.19 -0.40
C THR A 161 -0.17 2.70 1.05
N SER A 162 -0.81 2.00 1.99
CA SER A 162 -0.78 2.35 3.40
C SER A 162 0.63 2.30 4.00
N PHE A 163 1.40 1.27 3.66
CA PHE A 163 2.80 1.15 4.09
C PHE A 163 3.68 2.26 3.54
N ILE A 164 3.52 2.62 2.26
CA ILE A 164 4.24 3.71 1.61
C ILE A 164 3.97 5.03 2.32
N VAL A 165 2.70 5.35 2.58
CA VAL A 165 2.35 6.60 3.28
C VAL A 165 3.04 6.68 4.64
N ARG A 166 3.07 5.58 5.39
CA ARG A 166 3.74 5.56 6.70
C ARG A 166 5.25 5.70 6.59
N LEU A 167 5.85 5.06 5.58
CA LEU A 167 7.29 5.16 5.29
C LEU A 167 7.71 6.58 4.96
N ILE A 168 6.98 7.25 4.06
CA ILE A 168 7.29 8.61 3.64
C ILE A 168 7.20 9.59 4.81
N LYS A 169 6.21 9.39 5.68
CA LYS A 169 6.02 10.26 6.85
C LYS A 169 6.98 9.98 8.01
N GLU A 170 7.92 9.06 7.84
CA GLU A 170 8.80 8.56 8.90
C GLU A 170 8.05 8.15 10.18
N GLU A 171 6.77 7.81 10.05
CA GLU A 171 5.98 7.33 11.17
C GLU A 171 6.33 5.86 11.35
N PHE A 172 7.42 5.55 12.07
CA PHE A 172 7.68 4.23 12.69
C PHE A 172 7.92 4.43 14.18
#